data_AF-A0A6V7M8R7-F1
#
_entry.id   AF-A0A6V7M8R7-F1
#
_cell.length_a   1.000
_cell.length_b   1.000
_cell.length_c   1.000
_cell.angle_alpha   90.00
_cell.angle_beta   90.00
_cell.angle_gamma   90.00
#
_symmetry.space_group_name_H-M   'P 1'
#
loop_
_entity.id
_entity.type
_entity.pdbx_description
1 polymer ?
#
loop_
_entity_poly.entity_id
_entity_poly.type
_entity_poly.pdbx_seq_one_letter_code
_entity_poly.pdbx_strand_id
1 'polypeptide(L)' 'MSYSPYFLELFLHDEIIENESKCSLTEELAIFTLKKSKINENWPKLILDELTTEQKREYRNRAIELLHSLEEKKKCEAG' A
#
# COMPACT_ATOMS: atom_id res chain seq x y z
N MET A 1 -13.34 20.40 -10.60
CA MET A 1 -14.16 19.22 -10.27
C MET A 1 -13.31 18.27 -9.44
N SER A 2 -13.46 18.22 -8.12
CA SER A 2 -12.70 17.28 -7.28
C SER A 2 -13.51 16.02 -7.06
N TYR A 3 -13.43 15.10 -8.01
CA TYR A 3 -13.86 13.72 -7.81
C TYR A 3 -12.66 12.97 -7.22
N SER A 4 -12.81 12.40 -6.04
CA SER A 4 -12.01 11.23 -5.67
C SER A 4 -13.01 10.15 -5.26
N PRO A 5 -13.53 9.37 -6.23
CA PRO A 5 -14.48 8.32 -5.90
C PRO A 5 -13.65 7.13 -5.44
N TYR A 6 -13.54 6.98 -4.13
CA TYR A 6 -13.03 5.82 -3.41
C TYR A 6 -11.50 5.61 -3.50
N PHE A 7 -10.76 6.42 -2.72
CA PHE A 7 -9.39 6.07 -2.31
C PHE A 7 -9.48 5.24 -1.03
N LEU A 8 -9.15 3.95 -1.11
CA LEU A 8 -8.94 3.12 0.07
C LEU A 8 -7.49 3.32 0.55
N GLU A 9 -7.33 4.01 1.68
CA GLU A 9 -6.05 4.15 2.36
C GLU A 9 -6.02 3.27 3.60
N LEU A 10 -5.02 2.38 3.70
CA LEU A 10 -4.82 1.52 4.86
C LEU A 10 -3.37 1.62 5.34
N PHE A 11 -3.19 1.85 6.63
CA PHE A 11 -1.88 1.73 7.29
C PHE A 11 -1.79 0.34 7.88
N LEU A 12 -1.21 -0.60 7.13
CA LEU A 12 -1.16 -2.01 7.53
C LEU A 12 -0.36 -2.21 8.82
N HIS A 13 -0.60 -3.35 9.48
CA HIS A 13 0.09 -3.73 10.70
C HIS A 13 1.61 -3.82 10.53
N ASP A 14 2.06 -4.37 9.40
CA ASP A 14 3.48 -4.46 9.02
C ASP A 14 3.59 -4.51 7.48
N GLU A 15 4.81 -4.63 6.98
CA GLU A 15 5.16 -4.65 5.57
C GLU A 15 4.61 -5.88 4.82
N ILE A 16 4.35 -5.68 3.54
CA ILE A 16 3.92 -6.72 2.60
C ILE A 16 4.93 -6.84 1.45
N ILE A 17 4.92 -7.99 0.79
CA ILE A 17 5.65 -8.22 -0.45
C ILE A 17 4.73 -7.81 -1.61
N GLU A 18 4.88 -6.58 -2.11
CA GLU A 18 3.94 -6.00 -3.09
C GLU A 18 3.81 -6.83 -4.38
N ASN A 19 4.93 -7.30 -4.93
CA ASN A 19 4.96 -8.09 -6.17
C ASN A 19 4.38 -9.51 -6.04
N GLU A 20 4.20 -10.00 -4.81
CA GLU A 20 3.48 -11.25 -4.50
C GLU A 20 2.06 -11.01 -4.00
N SER A 21 1.67 -9.75 -3.83
CA SER A 21 0.33 -9.33 -3.45
C SER A 21 -0.51 -9.07 -4.71
N LYS A 22 -1.83 -9.18 -4.59
CA LYS A 22 -2.75 -9.01 -5.72
C LYS A 22 -4.02 -8.26 -5.32
N CYS A 23 -4.57 -7.52 -6.28
CA CYS A 23 -5.91 -6.95 -6.20
C CYS A 23 -6.77 -7.60 -7.29
N SER A 24 -7.99 -7.97 -6.94
CA SER A 24 -8.99 -8.49 -7.87
C SER A 24 -10.28 -7.70 -7.70
N LEU A 25 -10.81 -7.19 -8.81
CA LEU A 25 -12.07 -6.45 -8.84
C LEU A 25 -13.17 -7.37 -9.37
N THR A 26 -14.30 -7.36 -8.68
CA THR A 26 -15.56 -7.97 -9.11
C THR A 26 -16.58 -6.86 -9.35
N GLU A 27 -17.79 -7.20 -9.82
CA GLU A 27 -18.85 -6.21 -10.05
C GLU A 27 -19.22 -5.43 -8.77
N GLU A 28 -19.04 -6.04 -7.61
CA GLU A 28 -19.48 -5.49 -6.32
C GLU A 28 -18.33 -5.21 -5.34
N LEU A 29 -17.18 -5.89 -5.48
CA LEU A 29 -16.12 -5.90 -4.46
C LEU A 29 -14.72 -5.71 -5.06
N ALA A 30 -13.87 -5.04 -4.28
CA ALA A 30 -12.43 -5.07 -4.43
C ALA A 30 -11.81 -6.03 -3.39
N ILE A 31 -11.14 -7.08 -3.86
CA ILE A 31 -10.50 -8.09 -3.02
C ILE A 31 -8.98 -7.90 -3.08
N PHE A 32 -8.38 -7.60 -1.93
CA PHE A 32 -6.94 -7.49 -1.77
C PHE A 32 -6.39 -8.75 -1.10
N THR A 33 -5.47 -9.44 -1.74
CA THR A 33 -4.69 -10.53 -1.14
C THR A 33 -3.27 -10.03 -0.90
N LEU A 34 -2.88 -9.95 0.37
CA LEU A 34 -1.61 -9.37 0.78
C LEU A 34 -0.66 -10.47 1.26
N LYS A 35 0.53 -10.53 0.68
CA LYS A 35 1.61 -11.41 1.13
C LYS A 35 2.40 -10.70 2.22
N LYS A 36 2.34 -11.17 3.46
CA LYS A 36 3.18 -10.64 4.54
C LYS A 36 4.65 -10.79 4.21
N SER A 37 5.46 -9.78 4.52
CA SER A 37 6.93 -9.87 4.41
C SER A 37 7.52 -10.91 5.37
N LYS A 38 6.88 -11.09 6.54
CA LYS A 38 7.28 -12.05 7.58
C LYS A 38 6.25 -13.17 7.70
N ILE A 39 6.66 -14.40 7.32
CA ILE A 39 5.78 -15.57 7.24
C ILE A 39 5.17 -15.98 8.60
N ASN A 40 5.90 -15.80 9.70
CA ASN A 40 5.47 -16.22 11.04
C ASN A 40 4.97 -15.08 11.92
N GLU A 41 4.74 -13.91 11.34
CA GLU A 41 4.23 -12.77 12.09
C GLU A 41 2.71 -12.82 12.21
N ASN A 42 2.24 -12.93 13.45
CA ASN A 42 0.83 -12.84 13.73
C ASN A 42 0.39 -11.37 13.65
N TRP A 43 -0.65 -11.10 12.85
CA TRP A 43 -1.23 -9.76 12.75
C TRP A 43 -2.53 -9.77 13.54
N PRO A 44 -2.56 -9.29 14.80
CA PRO A 44 -3.77 -9.27 15.61
C PRO A 44 -4.86 -8.38 14.98
N LYS A 45 -4.45 -7.41 14.14
CA LYS A 45 -5.33 -6.55 13.34
C LYS A 45 -4.70 -6.33 11.97
N LEU A 46 -5.53 -6.02 10.96
CA LEU A 46 -5.05 -5.67 9.62
C LEU A 46 -4.36 -4.30 9.60
N ILE A 47 -4.90 -3.35 10.35
CA ILE A 47 -4.50 -1.94 10.36
C ILE A 47 -3.80 -1.64 11.69
N LEU A 48 -2.80 -0.77 11.62
CA LEU A 48 -2.15 -0.17 12.78
C LEU A 48 -2.97 1.03 13.28
N ASP A 49 -3.72 0.82 14.38
CA ASP A 49 -4.71 1.80 14.87
C ASP A 49 -4.08 3.01 15.58
N GLU A 50 -2.90 2.85 16.18
CA GLU A 50 -2.28 3.83 17.07
C GLU A 50 -1.25 4.73 16.36
N LEU A 51 -1.66 5.31 15.21
CA LEU A 51 -0.81 6.23 14.46
C LEU A 51 -1.24 7.69 14.67
N THR A 52 -0.27 8.53 15.03
CA THR A 52 -0.43 9.98 15.06
C THR A 52 -0.60 10.57 13.65
N THR A 53 -1.10 11.80 13.58
CA THR A 53 -1.25 12.52 12.31
C THR A 53 0.09 12.68 11.59
N GLU A 54 1.15 12.99 12.34
CA GLU A 54 2.52 13.12 11.83
C GLU A 54 3.04 11.80 11.25
N GLN A 55 2.82 10.67 11.94
CA GLN A 55 3.23 9.36 11.43
C GLN A 55 2.49 9.00 10.14
N LYS A 56 1.17 9.24 10.08
CA LYS A 56 0.38 9.02 8.86
C LYS A 56 0.90 9.88 7.70
N ARG A 57 1.25 11.14 7.97
CA ARG A 57 1.84 12.03 6.96
C ARG A 57 3.18 11.52 6.48
N GLU A 58 4.04 11.05 7.37
CA GLU A 58 5.34 10.49 7.01
C GLU A 58 5.20 9.24 6.14
N TYR A 59 4.31 8.31 6.49
CA TYR A 59 4.05 7.13 5.67
C TYR A 59 3.55 7.48 4.27
N ARG A 60 2.65 8.47 4.14
CA ARG A 60 2.19 8.96 2.82
C ARG A 60 3.34 9.51 2.00
N ASN A 61 4.21 10.32 2.60
CA ASN A 61 5.37 10.88 1.91
C ASN A 61 6.30 9.78 1.42
N ARG A 62 6.60 8.79 2.27
CA ARG A 62 7.44 7.63 1.90
C ARG A 62 6.81 6.83 0.76
N ALA A 63 5.50 6.61 0.78
CA ALA A 63 4.79 5.93 -0.31
C ALA A 63 4.89 6.70 -1.64
N ILE A 64 4.75 8.04 -1.61
CA ILE A 64 4.90 8.91 -2.78
C ILE A 64 6.34 8.85 -3.32
N GLU A 65 7.35 8.95 -2.45
CA GLU A 65 8.76 8.84 -2.83
C GLU A 65 9.08 7.48 -3.47
N LEU A 66 8.55 6.39 -2.90
CA LEU A 66 8.70 5.06 -3.47
C LEU A 66 8.09 4.97 -4.88
N LEU A 67 6.87 5.48 -5.07
CA LEU A 67 6.21 5.51 -6.37
C LEU A 67 7.05 6.27 -7.41
N HIS A 68 7.56 7.45 -7.07
CA HIS A 68 8.44 8.21 -7.96
C HIS A 68 9.72 7.42 -8.31
N SER A 69 10.35 6.78 -7.33
CA SER A 69 11.57 5.99 -7.58
C SER A 69 11.31 4.79 -8.51
N LEU A 70 10.14 4.15 -8.41
CA LEU A 70 9.74 3.04 -9.28
C LEU A 70 9.46 3.53 -10.70
N GLU A 71 8.86 4.70 -10.86
CA GLU A 71 8.67 5.33 -12.17
C GLU A 71 9.99 5.69 -12.84
N GLU A 72 10.96 6.21 -12.09
CA GLU A 72 12.29 6.53 -12.61
C GLU A 72 13.05 5.27 -13.04
N LYS A 73 13.02 4.20 -12.23
CA LYS A 73 13.62 2.91 -12.61
C LYS A 73 13.04 2.36 -13.91
N LYS A 74 11.71 2.37 -14.06
CA LYS A 74 11.04 1.93 -15.29
C LYS A 74 11.44 2.74 -16.52
N LYS A 75 11.74 4.03 -16.36
CA LYS A 75 12.22 4.90 -17.45
C LYS A 75 13.66 4.56 -17.87
N CYS A 76 14.52 4.20 -16.93
CA CYS A 76 15.91 3.81 -17.22
C CYS A 76 16.04 2.40 -17.82
N GLU A 77 15.15 1.48 -17.48
CA GLU A 77 15.15 0.11 -18.01
C GLU A 77 14.51 -0.01 -19.41
N ALA A 78 13.76 1.01 -19.85
CA ALA A 78 13.12 1.06 -21.16
C ALA A 78 13.94 1.79 -22.24
N GLY A 79 15.19 2.20 -21.92
CA GLY A 79 16.10 2.94 -22.80
C GLY A 79 17.23 2.12 -23.38
#